data_AF-A0A0R3U5J2-F1
#
_entry.id   AF-A0A0R3U5J2-F1
#
_cell.length_a   1.000
_cell.length_b   1.000
_cell.length_c   1.000
_cell.angle_alpha   90.00
_cell.angle_beta   90.00
_cell.angle_gamma   90.00
#
_symmetry.space_group_name_H-M   'P 1'
#
loop_
_entity.id
_entity.type
_entity.pdbx_description
1 polymer ?
#
loop_
_entity_poly.entity_id
_entity_poly.type
_entity_poly.pdbx_seq_one_letter_code
_entity_poly.pdbx_strand_id
1 'polypeptide(L)'
;MGRTSMEVLATACDPNLGGRDFDRLIFEHILETLNEDERDRIKHSFKGRVLLMRSCEKLKQALCLTTQEVRQRVDCQVTTSDITIAMDRSCFETLTEALIHRARKTMQKALQDANLSNVTMVEAIGGSVRIPAVQVIITDVFGVKPSCKLNPDQTVARGCGLMVWSFNS
;
A
#
# COMPACT_ATOMS: atom_id res chain seq x y z
N MET A 1 -12.93 37.87 10.38
CA MET A 1 -12.82 36.56 9.69
C MET A 1 -11.83 35.72 10.47
N GLY A 2 -12.28 34.61 11.06
CA GLY A 2 -11.42 33.77 11.90
C GLY A 2 -10.34 33.11 11.06
N ARG A 3 -9.07 33.26 11.45
CA ARG A 3 -7.98 32.45 10.90
C ARG A 3 -8.29 31.00 11.29
N THR A 4 -8.64 30.16 10.32
CA THR A 4 -8.58 28.71 10.47
C THR A 4 -7.12 28.32 10.53
N SER A 5 -6.53 28.33 11.74
CA SER A 5 -5.18 27.82 11.98
C SER A 5 -5.25 26.31 12.11
N MET A 6 -4.50 25.60 11.28
CA MET A 6 -4.19 24.18 11.50
C MET A 6 -2.81 24.09 12.15
N GLU A 7 -2.71 23.33 13.23
CA GLU A 7 -1.47 23.00 13.89
C GLU A 7 -1.19 21.51 13.74
N VAL A 8 0.05 21.18 13.39
CA VAL A 8 0.49 19.78 13.30
C VAL A 8 1.01 19.37 14.67
N LEU A 9 0.27 18.51 15.37
CA LEU A 9 0.65 18.07 16.71
C LEU A 9 1.82 17.08 16.71
N ALA A 10 1.83 16.15 15.74
CA ALA A 10 2.91 15.18 15.57
C ALA A 10 2.97 14.67 14.13
N THR A 11 4.10 14.05 13.78
CA THR A 11 4.29 13.36 12.50
C THR A 11 5.18 12.14 12.72
N ALA A 12 4.74 10.98 12.26
CA ALA A 12 5.53 9.76 12.24
C ALA A 12 5.51 9.15 10.83
N CYS A 13 6.63 8.54 10.43
CA CYS A 13 6.80 7.95 9.11
C CYS A 13 7.70 6.72 9.18
N ASP A 14 7.42 5.73 8.34
CA ASP A 14 8.33 4.65 8.01
C ASP A 14 8.74 4.79 6.52
N PRO A 15 9.98 5.22 6.22
CA PRO A 15 10.41 5.52 4.85
C PRO A 15 10.49 4.28 3.95
N ASN A 16 10.52 3.08 4.55
CA ASN A 16 10.64 1.80 3.84
C ASN A 16 9.34 0.99 3.96
N LEU A 17 8.20 1.69 3.91
CA LEU A 17 6.87 1.10 3.99
C LEU A 17 5.92 1.79 3.02
N GLY A 18 5.68 1.17 1.88
CA GLY A 18 4.73 1.65 0.87
C GLY A 18 4.19 0.53 0.00
N GLY A 19 3.34 0.88 -0.97
CA GLY A 19 2.70 -0.09 -1.87
C GLY A 19 3.68 -1.01 -2.61
N ARG A 20 4.87 -0.49 -2.94
CA ARG A 20 5.94 -1.22 -3.63
C ARG A 20 6.51 -2.36 -2.78
N ASP A 21 6.52 -2.22 -1.45
CA ASP A 21 7.02 -3.27 -0.55
C ASP A 21 6.04 -4.45 -0.51
N PHE A 22 4.73 -4.19 -0.57
CA PHE A 22 3.71 -5.23 -0.76
C PHE A 22 3.88 -5.94 -2.11
N ASP A 23 4.07 -5.19 -3.19
CA ASP A 23 4.27 -5.75 -4.53
C ASP A 23 5.54 -6.62 -4.59
N ARG A 24 6.60 -6.20 -3.89
CA ARG A 24 7.86 -6.93 -3.78
C ARG A 24 7.69 -8.27 -3.06
N LEU A 25 6.96 -8.32 -1.95
CA LEU A 25 6.71 -9.58 -1.23
C LEU A 25 5.92 -10.57 -2.07
N ILE A 26 4.90 -10.10 -2.81
CA ILE A 26 4.19 -10.94 -3.78
C ILE A 26 5.15 -11.43 -4.85
N PHE A 27 5.99 -10.56 -5.41
CA PHE A 27 6.96 -10.92 -6.43
C PHE A 27 7.94 -11.99 -5.96
N GLU A 28 8.51 -11.82 -4.76
CA GLU A 28 9.44 -12.80 -4.15
C GLU A 28 8.75 -14.14 -3.91
N HIS A 29 7.52 -14.13 -3.37
CA HIS A 29 6.73 -15.35 -3.17
C HIS A 29 6.44 -16.08 -4.50
N ILE A 30 6.03 -15.34 -5.54
CA ILE A 30 5.80 -15.94 -6.86
C ILE A 30 7.10 -16.51 -7.45
N LEU A 31 8.24 -15.84 -7.32
CA LEU A 31 9.51 -16.36 -7.81
C LEU A 31 9.92 -17.68 -7.15
N GLU A 32 9.52 -17.92 -5.91
CA GLU A 32 9.76 -19.18 -5.19
C GLU A 32 8.87 -20.32 -5.71
N THR A 33 7.71 -20.00 -6.28
CA THR A 33 6.82 -21.01 -6.88
C THR A 33 7.22 -21.44 -8.30
N LEU A 34 8.13 -20.71 -8.94
CA LEU A 34 8.61 -21.00 -10.30
C LEU A 34 9.75 -22.03 -10.30
N ASN A 35 9.89 -22.73 -11.43
CA ASN A 35 11.03 -23.61 -11.67
C ASN A 35 12.34 -22.80 -11.67
N GLU A 36 13.47 -23.44 -11.33
CA GLU A 36 14.75 -22.75 -11.21
C GLU A 36 15.17 -22.03 -12.51
N ASP A 37 14.99 -22.69 -13.66
CA ASP A 37 15.29 -22.12 -14.98
C ASP A 37 14.43 -20.89 -15.30
N GLU A 38 13.14 -20.92 -14.95
CA GLU A 38 12.22 -19.81 -15.18
C GLU A 38 12.54 -18.64 -14.25
N ARG A 39 12.79 -18.95 -12.97
CA ARG A 39 13.19 -17.99 -11.95
C ARG A 39 14.46 -17.26 -12.37
N ASP A 40 15.48 -17.97 -12.85
CA ASP A 40 16.75 -17.36 -13.26
C ASP A 40 16.59 -16.50 -14.51
N ARG A 41 15.81 -16.96 -15.51
CA ARG A 41 15.48 -16.14 -16.69
C ARG A 41 14.80 -14.83 -16.33
N ILE A 42 13.82 -14.86 -15.42
CA ILE A 42 13.15 -13.64 -14.95
C ILE A 42 14.12 -12.77 -14.17
N LYS A 43 14.91 -13.34 -13.26
CA LYS A 43 15.90 -12.61 -12.47
C LYS A 43 16.96 -11.93 -13.34
N HIS A 44 17.37 -12.52 -14.46
CA HIS A 44 18.36 -11.92 -15.37
C HIS A 44 17.74 -10.95 -16.38
N SER A 45 16.46 -11.09 -16.71
CA SER A 45 15.77 -10.22 -17.68
C SER A 45 15.12 -9.00 -17.03
N PHE A 46 15.60 -7.80 -17.36
CA PHE A 46 14.95 -6.55 -16.94
C PHE A 46 13.47 -6.49 -17.36
N LYS A 47 13.16 -6.88 -18.61
CA LYS A 47 11.79 -6.91 -19.13
C LYS A 47 10.91 -7.89 -18.36
N GLY A 48 11.44 -9.07 -18.04
CA GLY A 48 10.73 -10.10 -17.25
C GLY A 48 10.37 -9.59 -15.86
N ARG A 49 11.33 -9.00 -15.13
CA ARG A 49 11.09 -8.42 -13.81
C ARG A 49 10.01 -7.35 -13.82
N VAL A 50 10.06 -6.42 -14.79
CA VAL A 50 9.08 -5.32 -14.88
C VAL A 50 7.68 -5.84 -15.18
N LEU A 51 7.53 -6.81 -16.09
CA LEU A 51 6.22 -7.37 -16.44
C LEU A 51 5.62 -8.18 -15.29
N LEU A 52 6.44 -8.99 -14.61
CA LEU A 52 5.97 -9.75 -13.45
C LEU A 52 5.59 -8.81 -12.31
N MET A 53 6.40 -7.80 -12.01
CA MET A 53 6.10 -6.80 -10.97
C MET A 53 4.78 -6.06 -11.23
N ARG A 54 4.52 -5.64 -12.48
CA ARG A 54 3.24 -5.04 -12.88
C ARG A 54 2.06 -5.99 -12.71
N SER A 55 2.28 -7.28 -12.93
CA SER A 55 1.24 -8.31 -12.74
C SER A 55 0.99 -8.55 -11.24
N CYS A 56 2.02 -8.52 -10.40
CA CYS A 56 1.87 -8.55 -8.94
C CYS A 56 1.07 -7.35 -8.42
N GLU A 57 1.30 -6.14 -8.94
CA GLU A 57 0.51 -4.95 -8.56
C GLU A 57 -0.98 -5.13 -8.92
N LYS A 58 -1.28 -5.64 -10.13
CA LYS A 58 -2.64 -5.93 -10.56
C LYS A 58 -3.29 -7.03 -9.72
N LEU A 59 -2.53 -8.08 -9.37
CA LEU A 59 -2.97 -9.14 -8.49
C LEU A 59 -3.36 -8.58 -7.11
N LYS A 60 -2.49 -7.76 -6.51
CA LYS A 60 -2.76 -7.05 -5.25
C LYS A 60 -4.05 -6.22 -5.32
N GLN A 61 -4.23 -5.44 -6.37
CA GLN A 61 -5.43 -4.63 -6.55
C GLN A 61 -6.69 -5.51 -6.61
N ALA A 62 -6.63 -6.64 -7.32
CA ALA A 62 -7.75 -7.58 -7.41
C ALA A 62 -8.04 -8.28 -6.06
N LEU A 63 -7.02 -8.67 -5.30
CA LEU A 63 -7.14 -9.27 -3.97
C LEU A 63 -7.82 -8.34 -2.96
N CYS A 64 -7.69 -7.02 -3.14
CA CYS A 64 -8.42 -6.05 -2.32
C CYS A 64 -9.94 -6.09 -2.57
N LEU A 65 -10.38 -6.56 -3.74
CA LEU A 65 -11.78 -6.56 -4.17
C LEU A 65 -12.51 -7.88 -3.88
N THR A 66 -11.81 -9.01 -3.87
CA THR A 66 -12.41 -10.33 -3.64
C THR A 66 -11.68 -11.13 -2.57
N THR A 67 -12.41 -12.00 -1.87
CA THR A 67 -11.85 -12.99 -0.94
C THR A 67 -11.49 -14.30 -1.64
N GLN A 68 -11.97 -14.51 -2.87
CA GLN A 68 -11.65 -15.69 -3.67
C GLN A 68 -10.23 -15.63 -4.20
N GLU A 69 -9.67 -16.79 -4.56
CA GLU A 69 -8.39 -16.89 -5.24
C GLU A 69 -8.42 -16.10 -6.56
N VAL A 70 -7.44 -15.22 -6.74
CA VAL A 70 -7.25 -14.47 -7.98
C VAL A 70 -6.13 -15.13 -8.77
N ARG A 71 -6.40 -15.43 -10.05
CA ARG A 71 -5.40 -15.92 -11.00
C ARG A 71 -5.14 -14.88 -12.08
N GLN A 72 -3.87 -14.65 -12.39
CA GLN A 72 -3.47 -13.81 -13.51
C GLN A 72 -2.43 -14.53 -14.38
N ARG A 73 -2.60 -14.42 -15.69
CA ARG A 73 -1.63 -14.92 -16.67
C ARG A 73 -0.67 -13.81 -17.04
N VAL A 74 0.63 -14.09 -16.97
CA VAL A 74 1.70 -13.17 -17.31
C VAL A 74 2.29 -13.62 -18.64
N ASP A 75 1.97 -12.88 -19.70
CA ASP A 75 2.61 -13.04 -21.00
C ASP A 75 4.03 -12.46 -20.91
N CYS A 76 4.95 -13.37 -20.66
CA CYS A 76 6.35 -13.13 -20.47
C CYS A 76 7.07 -13.78 -21.65
N GLN A 77 7.32 -13.02 -22.72
CA GLN A 77 8.15 -13.44 -23.87
C GLN A 77 9.60 -13.85 -23.50
N VAL A 78 9.94 -13.82 -22.21
CA VAL A 78 11.25 -14.21 -21.65
C VAL A 78 11.26 -15.71 -21.29
N THR A 79 10.10 -16.29 -20.98
CA THR A 79 9.94 -17.71 -20.71
C THR A 79 9.33 -18.40 -21.93
N THR A 80 9.56 -19.71 -22.07
CA THR A 80 8.97 -20.53 -23.15
C THR A 80 7.49 -20.83 -22.91
N SER A 81 7.04 -20.65 -21.68
CA SER A 81 5.69 -20.92 -21.20
C SER A 81 5.13 -19.71 -20.48
N ASP A 82 3.80 -19.53 -20.56
CA ASP A 82 3.11 -18.46 -19.87
C ASP A 82 3.06 -18.74 -18.36
N ILE A 83 3.47 -17.75 -17.58
CA ILE A 83 3.48 -17.86 -16.12
C ILE A 83 2.07 -17.55 -15.63
N THR A 84 1.49 -18.45 -14.84
CA THR A 84 0.21 -18.20 -14.16
C THR A 84 0.49 -17.95 -12.69
N ILE A 85 0.16 -16.75 -12.22
CA ILE A 85 0.25 -16.38 -10.81
C ILE A 85 -1.13 -16.55 -10.17
N ALA A 86 -1.17 -17.16 -8.99
CA ALA A 86 -2.38 -17.38 -8.22
C ALA A 86 -2.11 -17.05 -6.76
N MET A 87 -3.04 -16.35 -6.12
CA MET A 87 -2.96 -16.02 -4.71
C MET A 87 -4.37 -15.81 -4.17
N ASP A 88 -4.60 -16.20 -2.92
CA ASP A 88 -5.81 -15.87 -2.17
C ASP A 88 -5.55 -14.71 -1.18
N ARG A 89 -6.62 -14.16 -0.61
CA ARG A 89 -6.49 -13.04 0.34
C ARG A 89 -5.75 -13.45 1.62
N SER A 90 -6.00 -14.67 2.11
CA SER A 90 -5.36 -15.20 3.32
C SER A 90 -3.84 -15.25 3.19
N CYS A 91 -3.33 -15.81 2.08
CA CYS A 91 -1.91 -15.88 1.78
C CYS A 91 -1.31 -14.47 1.69
N PHE A 92 -1.99 -13.53 1.03
CA PHE A 92 -1.54 -12.14 0.95
C PHE A 92 -1.45 -11.48 2.34
N GLU A 93 -2.45 -11.67 3.20
CA GLU A 93 -2.45 -11.10 4.56
C GLU A 93 -1.34 -11.71 5.42
N THR A 94 -1.10 -13.02 5.32
CA THR A 94 0.03 -13.68 6.01
C THR A 94 1.38 -13.18 5.50
N LEU A 95 1.57 -13.08 4.18
CA LEU A 95 2.81 -12.59 3.58
C LEU A 95 3.14 -11.15 4.01
N THR A 96 2.11 -10.33 4.21
CA THR A 96 2.28 -8.89 4.43
C THR A 96 2.10 -8.48 5.89
N GLU A 97 1.89 -9.44 6.79
CA GLU A 97 1.67 -9.22 8.22
C GLU A 97 2.77 -8.35 8.85
N ALA A 98 4.04 -8.59 8.52
CA ALA A 98 5.17 -7.83 9.04
C ALA A 98 5.13 -6.35 8.64
N LEU A 99 4.75 -6.04 7.38
CA LEU A 99 4.61 -4.66 6.90
C LEU A 99 3.43 -3.97 7.60
N ILE A 100 2.34 -4.70 7.73
CA ILE A 100 1.13 -4.25 8.39
C ILE A 100 1.40 -3.94 9.87
N HIS A 101 2.18 -4.77 10.56
CA HIS A 101 2.60 -4.55 11.94
C HIS A 101 3.49 -3.30 12.09
N ARG A 102 4.39 -3.06 11.13
CA ARG A 102 5.18 -1.81 11.07
C ARG A 102 4.28 -0.58 10.88
N ALA A 103 3.27 -0.66 10.02
CA ALA A 103 2.28 0.40 9.84
C ALA A 103 1.58 0.75 11.16
N ARG A 104 1.15 -0.29 11.90
CA ARG A 104 0.52 -0.13 13.23
C ARG A 104 1.43 0.62 14.20
N LYS A 105 2.70 0.23 14.30
CA LYS A 105 3.69 0.89 15.17
C LYS A 105 3.88 2.36 14.83
N THR A 106 3.95 2.70 13.53
CA THR A 106 4.09 4.10 13.08
C THR A 106 2.87 4.94 13.46
N MET A 107 1.66 4.40 13.33
CA MET A 107 0.43 5.09 13.73
C MET A 107 0.33 5.28 15.25
N GLN A 108 0.72 4.26 16.03
CA GLN A 108 0.78 4.36 17.49
C GLN A 108 1.81 5.41 17.96
N LYS A 109 2.98 5.45 17.31
CA LYS A 109 3.99 6.47 17.58
C LYS A 109 3.44 7.89 17.34
N ALA A 110 2.71 8.10 16.24
CA ALA A 110 2.10 9.41 15.96
C ALA A 110 1.12 9.86 17.07
N LEU A 111 0.31 8.94 17.61
CA LEU A 111 -0.59 9.25 18.74
C LEU A 111 0.17 9.57 20.03
N GLN A 112 1.23 8.79 20.31
CA GLN A 112 2.08 9.01 21.48
C GLN A 112 2.81 10.36 21.40
N ASP A 113 3.41 10.68 20.26
CA ASP A 113 4.13 11.93 20.03
C ASP A 113 3.16 13.15 20.09
N ALA A 114 1.90 12.96 19.68
CA ALA A 114 0.86 13.99 19.80
C ALA A 114 0.27 14.12 21.22
N ASN A 115 0.64 13.21 22.13
CA ASN A 115 0.06 13.09 23.48
C ASN A 115 -1.48 13.04 23.48
N LEU A 116 -2.06 12.30 22.52
CA LEU A 116 -3.50 12.12 22.36
C LEU A 116 -3.90 10.66 22.59
N SER A 117 -5.01 10.46 23.30
CA SER A 117 -5.61 9.14 23.53
C SER A 117 -6.72 8.81 22.53
N ASN A 118 -7.32 9.82 21.90
CA ASN A 118 -8.42 9.67 20.95
C ASN A 118 -8.34 10.71 19.82
N VAL A 119 -9.01 10.41 18.72
CA VAL A 119 -9.18 11.31 17.57
C VAL A 119 -10.65 11.37 17.18
N THR A 120 -11.09 12.51 16.65
CA THR A 120 -12.48 12.71 16.20
C THR A 120 -12.74 12.09 14.82
N MET A 121 -11.74 12.15 13.94
CA MET A 121 -11.86 11.73 12.54
C MET A 121 -10.52 11.23 12.03
N VAL A 122 -10.57 10.22 11.17
CA VAL A 122 -9.41 9.73 10.43
C VAL A 122 -9.70 9.86 8.95
N GLU A 123 -8.85 10.60 8.24
CA GLU A 123 -8.85 10.65 6.77
C GLU A 123 -7.65 9.87 6.27
N ALA A 124 -7.91 8.79 5.53
CA ALA A 124 -6.88 7.90 5.05
C ALA A 124 -6.65 8.12 3.55
N ILE A 125 -5.41 8.47 3.20
CA ILE A 125 -5.02 8.91 1.87
C ILE A 125 -3.95 7.96 1.32
N GLY A 126 -4.12 7.52 0.07
CA GLY A 126 -3.15 6.72 -0.67
C GLY A 126 -3.72 5.40 -1.21
N GLY A 127 -3.07 4.83 -2.23
CA GLY A 127 -3.53 3.60 -2.90
C GLY A 127 -3.55 2.38 -1.97
N SER A 128 -2.53 2.23 -1.13
CA SER A 128 -2.39 1.08 -0.21
C SER A 128 -3.43 1.05 0.91
N VAL A 129 -4.09 2.17 1.20
CA VAL A 129 -5.20 2.25 2.17
C VAL A 129 -6.42 1.45 1.69
N ARG A 130 -6.50 1.12 0.39
CA ARG A 130 -7.56 0.25 -0.16
C ARG A 130 -7.43 -1.21 0.27
N ILE A 131 -6.30 -1.61 0.85
CA ILE A 131 -6.11 -2.95 1.40
C ILE A 131 -7.00 -3.09 2.65
N PRO A 132 -7.92 -4.07 2.70
CA PRO A 132 -8.85 -4.23 3.83
C PRO A 132 -8.15 -4.35 5.18
N ALA A 133 -7.07 -5.13 5.28
CA ALA A 133 -6.29 -5.28 6.50
C ALA A 133 -5.71 -3.96 7.02
N VAL A 134 -5.33 -3.04 6.13
CA VAL A 134 -4.85 -1.70 6.50
C VAL A 134 -5.98 -0.87 7.12
N GLN A 135 -7.19 -0.92 6.55
CA GLN A 135 -8.36 -0.20 7.09
C GLN A 135 -8.79 -0.70 8.46
N VAL A 136 -8.73 -2.02 8.66
CA VAL A 136 -8.99 -2.64 9.97
C VAL A 136 -8.04 -2.07 11.00
N ILE A 137 -6.74 -2.01 10.69
CA ILE A 137 -5.73 -1.59 11.66
C ILE A 137 -5.76 -0.09 11.92
N ILE A 138 -6.10 0.72 10.92
CA ILE A 138 -6.39 2.14 11.15
C ILE A 138 -7.55 2.27 12.15
N THR A 139 -8.62 1.49 11.98
CA THR A 139 -9.75 1.50 12.91
C THR A 139 -9.35 1.01 14.31
N ASP A 140 -8.52 -0.04 14.40
CA ASP A 140 -8.02 -0.56 15.69
C ASP A 140 -7.16 0.46 16.45
N VAL A 141 -6.31 1.20 15.74
CA VAL A 141 -5.36 2.13 16.37
C VAL A 141 -6.07 3.41 16.81
N PHE A 142 -6.97 3.95 15.99
CA PHE A 142 -7.59 5.25 16.23
C PHE A 142 -9.00 5.16 16.84
N GLY A 143 -9.61 3.96 16.88
CA GLY A 143 -10.98 3.75 17.34
C GLY A 143 -12.06 4.33 16.42
N VAL A 144 -11.67 4.91 15.28
CA VAL A 144 -12.56 5.57 14.32
C VAL A 144 -12.35 4.99 12.94
N LYS A 145 -13.45 4.65 12.27
CA LYS A 145 -13.40 4.14 10.90
C LYS A 145 -12.80 5.21 9.96
N PRO A 146 -11.80 4.87 9.14
CA PRO A 146 -11.22 5.83 8.22
C PRO A 146 -12.22 6.26 7.15
N SER A 147 -12.27 7.56 6.92
CA SER A 147 -12.86 8.15 5.72
C SER A 147 -11.84 8.09 4.59
N CYS A 148 -12.31 7.71 3.40
CA CYS A 148 -11.53 7.67 2.16
C CYS A 148 -12.19 8.54 1.08
N LYS A 149 -12.91 9.58 1.48
CA LYS A 149 -13.72 10.42 0.58
C LYS A 149 -12.85 11.34 -0.28
N LEU A 150 -11.67 11.68 0.21
CA LEU A 150 -10.72 12.54 -0.47
C LEU A 150 -10.02 11.78 -1.60
N ASN A 151 -9.96 12.40 -2.78
CA ASN A 151 -9.18 11.86 -3.89
C ASN A 151 -7.69 12.00 -3.55
N PRO A 152 -6.94 10.90 -3.33
CA PRO A 152 -5.58 10.99 -2.85
C PRO A 152 -4.63 11.69 -3.82
N ASP A 153 -4.90 11.62 -5.12
CA ASP A 153 -4.06 12.21 -6.16
C ASP A 153 -4.27 13.74 -6.26
N GLN A 154 -5.46 14.22 -5.88
CA GLN A 154 -5.80 15.63 -5.97
C GLN A 154 -5.64 16.37 -4.65
N THR A 155 -5.90 15.72 -3.52
CA THR A 155 -5.89 16.36 -2.20
C THR A 155 -4.52 16.94 -1.86
N VAL A 156 -3.45 16.18 -2.13
CA VAL A 156 -2.08 16.65 -1.89
C VAL A 156 -1.76 17.85 -2.78
N ALA A 157 -2.02 17.74 -4.09
CA ALA A 157 -1.75 18.81 -5.06
C ALA A 157 -2.54 20.10 -4.75
N ARG A 158 -3.82 19.98 -4.38
CA ARG A 158 -4.67 21.10 -3.98
C ARG A 158 -4.18 21.76 -2.69
N GLY A 159 -3.78 20.96 -1.70
CA GLY A 159 -3.18 21.46 -0.46
C GLY A 159 -1.92 22.29 -0.72
N CYS A 160 -1.02 21.78 -1.58
CA CYS A 160 0.16 22.52 -2.00
C CYS A 160 -0.20 23.84 -2.71
N GLY A 161 -1.18 23.83 -3.62
CA GLY A 161 -1.63 25.03 -4.32
C GLY A 161 -2.19 26.11 -3.39
N LEU A 162 -2.99 25.72 -2.40
CA LEU A 162 -3.52 26.65 -1.39
C LEU A 162 -2.40 27.23 -0.51
N MET A 163 -1.43 26.40 -0.10
CA MET A 163 -0.27 26.87 0.66
C MET A 163 0.54 27.91 -0.11
N VAL A 164 0.84 27.66 -1.39
CA VAL A 164 1.57 28.61 -2.25
C VAL A 164 0.81 29.92 -2.43
N TRP A 165 -0.51 29.84 -2.65
CA TRP A 165 -1.33 31.04 -2.78
C TRP A 165 -1.30 31.89 -1.51
N SER A 166 -1.40 31.27 -0.33
CA SER A 166 -1.36 31.96 0.96
C SER A 166 -0.04 32.68 1.25
N PHE A 167 1.07 32.33 0.58
CA PHE A 167 2.34 33.06 0.69
C PHE A 167 2.42 34.27 -0.25
N ASN A 168 1.57 34.34 -1.27
CA ASN A 168 1.58 35.40 -2.30
C ASN A 168 0.46 36.43 -2.11
N SER A 169 -0.38 36.28 -1.10
CA SER A 169 -1.52 37.13 -0.73
C SER A 169 -1.29 37.82 0.61
#